data_AF-A0A932FJ12-F1
#
_entry.id   AF-A0A932FJ12-F1
#
_cell.length_a   1.000
_cell.length_b   1.000
_cell.length_c   1.000
_cell.angle_alpha   90.00
_cell.angle_beta   90.00
_cell.angle_gamma   90.00
#
_symmetry.space_group_name_H-M   'P 1'
#
loop_
_entity.id
_entity.type
_entity.pdbx_description
1 polymer ?
#
loop_
_entity_poly.entity_id
_entity_poly.type
_entity_poly.pdbx_seq_one_letter_code
_entity_poly.pdbx_strand_id
1 'polypeptide(L)'
;MSPRAETRGAGARPDDPETAVRMARLHLRTGALLLARAEFEALAARGDLTGAASVDLAEARWRTGDLEGAAEAAATYLAGGGELPIARLILAEAEAAAGRRDGTEDHRAELAALSPDALAGLFAGMPHRAHWPSLTASTLASEGADQEPSIAGLADTTASPPAIERRARGRSTRRQAPATFPSGNDLLTEARDDMRSGEPDRMAAAFDRLALALRMDPAIAPRVVDLVTRRQEPAALLVRGDAFRILGRVLEAEAAYAAAAAELERQLHRRI
;
A
#
# COMPACT_ATOMS: atom_id res chain seq x y z
N MET A 1 -55.36 -11.07 24.55
CA MET A 1 -54.58 -9.82 24.35
C MET A 1 -53.15 -10.10 24.76
N SER A 2 -52.29 -10.46 23.81
CA SER A 2 -50.86 -10.68 24.05
C SER A 2 -50.08 -9.52 23.43
N PRO A 3 -49.23 -8.80 24.19
CA PRO A 3 -48.38 -7.79 23.61
C PRO A 3 -47.22 -8.48 22.88
N ARG A 4 -47.07 -8.10 21.62
CA ARG A 4 -46.02 -8.54 20.71
C ARG A 4 -44.71 -7.88 21.16
N ALA A 5 -43.71 -8.69 21.53
CA ALA A 5 -42.37 -8.21 21.82
C ALA A 5 -41.77 -7.63 20.54
N GLU A 6 -41.70 -6.30 20.47
CA GLU A 6 -40.90 -5.58 19.49
C GLU A 6 -39.42 -5.75 19.85
N THR A 7 -38.76 -6.67 19.14
CA THR A 7 -37.31 -6.63 18.96
C THR A 7 -36.95 -5.35 18.21
N ARG A 8 -36.74 -4.25 18.94
CA ARG A 8 -36.01 -3.09 18.45
C ARG A 8 -34.59 -3.55 18.13
N GLY A 9 -34.25 -3.53 16.84
CA GLY A 9 -32.88 -3.66 16.38
C GLY A 9 -32.01 -2.62 17.08
N ALA A 10 -30.98 -3.09 17.77
CA ALA A 10 -29.94 -2.24 18.34
C ALA A 10 -29.22 -1.55 17.18
N GLY A 11 -29.61 -0.31 16.89
CA GLY A 11 -28.80 0.58 16.08
C GLY A 11 -27.49 0.82 16.82
N ALA A 12 -26.36 0.55 16.15
CA ALA A 12 -25.04 0.83 16.68
C ALA A 12 -25.00 2.29 17.18
N ARG A 13 -24.68 2.49 18.46
CA ARG A 13 -24.43 3.83 18.98
C ARG A 13 -23.20 4.39 18.27
N PRO A 14 -23.17 5.69 17.93
CA PRO A 14 -22.03 6.32 17.28
C PRO A 14 -20.71 6.21 18.08
N ASP A 15 -20.78 5.83 19.36
CA ASP A 15 -19.63 5.62 20.26
C ASP A 15 -19.29 4.14 20.53
N ASP A 16 -19.80 3.21 19.72
CA ASP A 16 -19.47 1.79 19.87
C ASP A 16 -17.98 1.51 19.57
N PRO A 17 -17.19 0.95 20.52
CA PRO A 17 -15.76 0.74 20.33
C PRO A 17 -15.45 -0.22 19.18
N GLU A 18 -16.32 -1.21 18.91
CA GLU A 18 -16.13 -2.12 17.77
C GLU A 18 -16.25 -1.38 16.43
N THR A 19 -17.26 -0.52 16.31
CA THR A 19 -17.46 0.34 15.14
C THR A 19 -16.28 1.29 14.95
N ALA A 20 -15.78 1.90 16.03
CA ALA A 20 -14.61 2.79 15.99
C ALA A 20 -13.33 2.05 15.54
N VAL A 21 -13.07 0.84 16.07
CA VAL A 21 -11.94 -0.01 15.61
C VAL A 21 -12.08 -0.35 14.12
N ARG A 22 -13.29 -0.64 13.65
CA ARG A 22 -13.56 -0.97 12.25
C ARG A 22 -13.28 0.22 11.32
N MET A 23 -13.63 1.43 11.74
CA MET A 23 -13.32 2.67 11.03
C MET A 23 -11.81 2.94 10.99
N ALA A 24 -11.12 2.82 12.14
CA ALA A 24 -9.68 2.98 12.20
C ALA A 24 -8.93 1.99 11.30
N ARG A 25 -9.37 0.73 11.23
CA ARG A 25 -8.84 -0.26 10.29
C ARG A 25 -9.11 0.08 8.84
N LEU A 26 -10.25 0.70 8.53
CA LEU A 26 -10.53 1.15 7.17
C LEU A 26 -9.54 2.25 6.78
N HIS A 27 -9.33 3.24 7.64
CA HIS A 27 -8.36 4.32 7.43
C HIS A 27 -6.92 3.81 7.31
N LEU A 28 -6.53 2.83 8.14
CA LEU A 28 -5.21 2.19 8.05
C LEU A 28 -5.01 1.54 6.68
N ARG A 29 -5.99 0.76 6.21
CA ARG A 29 -5.92 0.05 4.92
C ARG A 29 -5.97 0.97 3.71
N THR A 30 -6.68 2.10 3.79
CA THR A 30 -6.74 3.08 2.69
C THR A 30 -5.56 4.06 2.71
N GLY A 31 -4.70 3.99 3.73
CA GLY A 31 -3.51 4.83 3.86
C GLY A 31 -3.77 6.21 4.46
N ALA A 32 -4.92 6.44 5.09
CA ALA A 32 -5.19 7.63 5.90
C ALA A 32 -4.51 7.51 7.28
N LEU A 33 -3.17 7.37 7.28
CA LEU A 33 -2.37 6.89 8.42
C LEU A 33 -2.47 7.77 9.66
N LEU A 34 -2.44 9.09 9.51
CA LEU A 34 -2.58 10.02 10.65
C LEU A 34 -3.95 9.95 11.30
N LEU A 35 -5.00 9.78 10.51
CA LEU A 35 -6.37 9.63 11.00
C LEU A 35 -6.53 8.28 11.72
N ALA A 36 -6.07 7.20 11.10
CA ALA A 36 -6.08 5.87 11.71
C ALA A 36 -5.35 5.85 13.05
N ARG A 37 -4.17 6.47 13.11
CA ARG A 37 -3.40 6.63 14.34
C ARG A 37 -4.20 7.37 15.42
N ALA A 38 -4.75 8.55 15.09
CA ALA A 38 -5.50 9.34 16.06
C ALA A 38 -6.71 8.56 16.62
N GLU A 39 -7.42 7.82 15.78
CA GLU A 39 -8.56 6.99 16.20
C GLU A 39 -8.13 5.83 17.11
N PHE A 40 -7.05 5.12 16.78
CA PHE A 40 -6.51 4.06 17.62
C PHE A 40 -5.96 4.61 18.95
N GLU A 41 -5.26 5.74 18.95
CA GLU A 41 -4.77 6.37 20.18
C GLU A 41 -5.93 6.82 21.09
N ALA A 42 -7.02 7.33 20.52
CA ALA A 42 -8.22 7.67 21.27
C ALA A 42 -8.88 6.43 21.91
N LEU A 43 -8.89 5.30 21.20
CA LEU A 43 -9.36 4.01 21.74
C LEU A 43 -8.41 3.49 22.85
N ALA A 44 -7.10 3.61 22.64
CA ALA A 44 -6.09 3.20 23.62
C ALA A 44 -6.23 3.99 24.93
N ALA A 45 -6.40 5.31 24.84
CA ALA A 45 -6.55 6.20 25.98
C ALA A 45 -7.78 5.87 26.85
N ARG A 46 -8.80 5.23 26.27
CA ARG A 46 -10.00 4.76 26.98
C ARG A 46 -9.89 3.32 27.48
N GLY A 47 -8.83 2.60 27.11
CA GLY A 47 -8.68 1.17 27.41
C GLY A 47 -9.51 0.26 26.51
N ASP A 48 -9.99 0.76 25.37
CA ASP A 48 -10.87 0.02 24.46
C ASP A 48 -10.08 -0.85 23.44
N LEU A 49 -8.75 -0.73 23.38
CA LEU A 49 -7.91 -1.57 22.51
C LEU A 49 -7.51 -2.88 23.20
N THR A 50 -7.84 -3.99 22.56
CA THR A 50 -7.41 -5.32 22.99
C THR A 50 -6.96 -6.18 21.81
N GLY A 51 -6.06 -7.13 22.09
CA GLY A 51 -5.62 -8.15 21.13
C GLY A 51 -5.13 -7.56 19.81
N ALA A 52 -5.71 -8.02 18.70
CA ALA A 52 -5.33 -7.59 17.35
C ALA A 52 -5.43 -6.07 17.11
N ALA A 53 -6.29 -5.35 17.84
CA ALA A 53 -6.41 -3.91 17.68
C ALA A 53 -5.18 -3.14 18.21
N SER A 54 -4.45 -3.72 19.17
CA SER A 54 -3.18 -3.15 19.67
C SER A 54 -2.08 -3.24 18.61
N VAL A 55 -2.12 -4.27 17.75
CA VAL A 55 -1.19 -4.40 16.61
C VAL A 55 -1.50 -3.37 15.54
N ASP A 56 -2.78 -3.10 15.28
CA ASP A 56 -3.17 -2.07 14.31
C ASP A 56 -2.67 -0.68 14.75
N LEU A 57 -2.68 -0.37 16.06
CA LEU A 57 -2.05 0.83 16.62
C LEU A 57 -0.54 0.83 16.42
N ALA A 58 0.13 -0.30 16.70
CA ALA A 58 1.57 -0.44 16.48
C ALA A 58 1.94 -0.16 15.01
N GLU A 59 1.18 -0.72 14.07
CA GLU A 59 1.34 -0.52 12.64
C GLU A 59 1.11 0.95 12.24
N ALA A 60 0.07 1.60 12.76
CA ALA A 60 -0.18 3.01 12.49
C ALA A 60 0.94 3.93 13.00
N ARG A 61 1.48 3.66 14.20
CA ARG A 61 2.65 4.38 14.75
C ARG A 61 3.90 4.15 13.92
N TRP A 62 4.17 2.90 13.55
CA TRP A 62 5.31 2.53 12.72
C TRP A 62 5.27 3.25 11.37
N ARG A 63 4.12 3.22 10.67
CA ARG A 63 3.95 3.88 9.38
C ARG A 63 3.98 5.41 9.43
N THR A 64 3.79 5.99 10.61
CA THR A 64 3.89 7.46 10.82
C THR A 64 5.23 7.88 11.43
N GLY A 65 6.17 6.95 11.61
CA GLY A 65 7.54 7.22 12.06
C GLY A 65 7.74 7.18 13.58
N ASP A 66 6.71 6.91 14.37
CA ASP A 66 6.82 6.71 15.82
C ASP A 66 7.23 5.27 16.13
N LEU A 67 8.52 4.99 15.94
CA LEU A 67 9.07 3.65 16.06
C LEU A 67 9.14 3.16 17.51
N GLU A 68 9.39 4.06 18.46
CA GLU A 68 9.43 3.73 19.89
C GLU A 68 8.04 3.34 20.39
N GLY A 69 7.03 4.18 20.13
CA GLY A 69 5.65 3.89 20.51
C GLY A 69 5.05 2.71 19.75
N ALA A 70 5.53 2.42 18.53
CA ALA A 70 5.15 1.22 17.80
C ALA A 70 5.73 -0.05 18.44
N ALA A 71 7.00 -0.02 18.84
CA ALA A 71 7.67 -1.14 19.49
C ALA A 71 7.01 -1.50 20.83
N GLU A 72 6.67 -0.50 21.65
CA GLU A 72 5.96 -0.71 22.92
C GLU A 72 4.62 -1.43 22.72
N ALA A 73 3.82 -0.97 21.75
CA ALA A 73 2.53 -1.58 21.44
C ALA A 73 2.68 -3.01 20.87
N ALA A 74 3.66 -3.24 20.01
CA ALA A 74 3.96 -4.55 19.44
C ALA A 74 4.43 -5.54 20.52
N ALA A 75 5.34 -5.13 21.41
CA ALA A 75 5.82 -5.94 22.52
C ALA A 75 4.67 -6.34 23.46
N THR A 76 3.79 -5.39 23.79
CA THR A 76 2.60 -5.64 24.62
C THR A 76 1.70 -6.70 23.98
N TYR A 77 1.48 -6.62 22.67
CA TYR A 77 0.68 -7.62 21.94
C TYR A 77 1.31 -9.02 21.98
N LEU A 78 2.62 -9.13 21.71
CA LEU A 78 3.32 -10.42 21.75
C LEU A 78 3.35 -11.01 23.17
N ALA A 79 3.56 -10.18 24.20
CA ALA A 79 3.51 -10.60 25.60
C ALA A 79 2.12 -11.13 26.00
N GLY A 80 1.07 -10.66 25.34
CA GLY A 80 -0.30 -11.18 25.46
C GLY A 80 -0.57 -12.48 24.69
N GLY A 81 0.45 -13.13 24.11
CA GLY A 81 0.32 -14.34 23.29
C GLY A 81 -0.06 -14.06 21.83
N GLY A 82 0.11 -12.81 21.38
CA GLY A 82 -0.11 -12.44 19.99
C GLY A 82 0.93 -13.07 19.05
N GLU A 83 0.51 -13.41 17.83
CA GLU A 83 1.37 -14.09 16.85
C GLU A 83 1.46 -13.40 15.48
N LEU A 84 0.75 -12.28 15.29
CA LEU A 84 0.76 -11.56 14.01
C LEU A 84 2.19 -11.15 13.61
N PRO A 85 2.67 -11.54 12.41
CA PRO A 85 4.06 -11.28 11.99
C PRO A 85 4.44 -9.80 11.93
N ILE A 86 3.48 -8.91 11.64
CA ILE A 86 3.72 -7.46 11.62
C ILE A 86 4.24 -6.92 12.96
N ALA A 87 3.83 -7.50 14.11
CA ALA A 87 4.32 -7.08 15.42
C ALA A 87 5.82 -7.41 15.59
N ARG A 88 6.25 -8.58 15.11
CA ARG A 88 7.67 -8.98 15.10
C ARG A 88 8.49 -8.12 14.16
N LEU A 89 7.92 -7.79 12.99
CA LEU A 89 8.58 -6.89 12.04
C LEU A 89 8.85 -5.51 12.65
N ILE A 90 7.85 -4.95 13.34
CA ILE A 90 7.98 -3.66 14.03
C ILE A 90 9.07 -3.71 15.11
N LEU A 91 9.15 -4.79 15.90
CA LEU A 91 10.21 -4.95 16.90
C LEU A 91 11.59 -5.07 16.27
N ALA A 92 11.74 -5.88 15.22
CA ALA A 92 13.00 -6.00 14.50
C ALA A 92 13.47 -4.64 13.95
N GLU A 93 12.57 -3.85 13.35
CA GLU A 93 12.87 -2.50 12.87
C GLU A 93 13.31 -1.56 14.00
N ALA A 94 12.64 -1.63 15.16
CA ALA A 94 12.96 -0.80 16.33
C ALA A 94 14.31 -1.17 16.96
N GLU A 95 14.61 -2.46 17.07
CA GLU A 95 15.90 -2.93 17.61
C GLU A 95 17.06 -2.64 16.68
N ALA A 96 16.87 -2.81 15.37
CA ALA A 96 17.85 -2.41 14.38
C ALA A 96 18.10 -0.90 14.42
N ALA A 97 17.05 -0.08 14.58
CA ALA A 97 17.20 1.36 14.76
C ALA A 97 17.94 1.73 16.06
N ALA A 98 17.81 0.91 17.11
CA ALA A 98 18.53 1.06 18.37
C ALA A 98 19.95 0.45 18.35
N GLY A 99 20.38 -0.17 17.24
CA GLY A 99 21.69 -0.82 17.11
C GLY A 99 21.82 -2.15 17.87
N ARG A 100 20.71 -2.73 18.34
CA ARG A 100 20.68 -4.02 19.04
C ARG A 100 20.64 -5.16 18.03
N ARG A 101 21.81 -5.73 17.71
CA ARG A 101 21.94 -6.77 16.68
C ARG A 101 21.31 -8.11 17.08
N ASP A 102 21.45 -8.52 18.34
CA ASP A 102 21.04 -9.86 18.76
C ASP A 102 19.52 -10.06 18.70
N GLY A 103 18.72 -9.12 19.23
CA GLY A 103 17.26 -9.21 19.15
C GLY A 103 16.71 -9.08 17.71
N THR A 104 17.41 -8.32 16.85
CA THR A 104 17.05 -8.19 15.44
C THR A 104 17.10 -9.55 14.74
N GLU A 105 18.10 -10.38 15.03
CA GLU A 105 18.25 -11.70 14.39
C GLU A 105 17.19 -12.71 14.86
N ASP A 106 16.81 -12.69 16.14
CA ASP A 106 15.76 -13.57 16.67
C ASP A 106 14.41 -13.30 15.98
N HIS A 107 14.00 -12.04 15.90
CA HIS A 107 12.77 -11.65 15.21
C HIS A 107 12.83 -11.94 13.70
N ARG A 108 14.00 -11.80 13.08
CA ARG A 108 14.21 -12.14 11.67
C ARG A 108 14.13 -13.64 11.41
N ALA A 109 14.67 -14.47 12.28
CA ALA A 109 14.59 -15.92 12.15
C ALA A 109 13.14 -16.39 12.15
N GLU A 110 12.29 -15.79 12.99
CA GLU A 110 10.86 -16.09 13.02
C GLU A 110 10.12 -15.57 11.78
N LEU A 111 10.54 -14.45 11.20
CA LEU A 111 9.98 -13.91 9.96
C LEU A 111 10.49 -14.63 8.70
N ALA A 112 11.61 -15.36 8.78
CA ALA A 112 12.19 -16.08 7.65
C ALA A 112 11.29 -17.21 7.11
N ALA A 113 10.31 -17.66 7.90
CA ALA A 113 9.30 -18.62 7.46
C ALA A 113 8.27 -18.03 6.47
N LEU A 114 8.19 -16.70 6.35
CA LEU A 114 7.30 -16.04 5.41
C LEU A 114 7.89 -16.05 3.99
N SER A 115 7.01 -16.12 2.99
CA SER A 115 7.45 -15.90 1.61
C SER A 115 7.94 -14.45 1.43
N PRO A 116 8.86 -14.19 0.48
CA PRO A 116 9.30 -12.84 0.16
C PRO A 116 8.14 -11.88 -0.16
N ASP A 117 7.12 -12.35 -0.87
CA ASP A 117 5.91 -11.56 -1.17
C ASP A 117 5.08 -11.25 0.07
N ALA A 118 4.95 -12.19 0.99
CA ALA A 118 4.25 -11.97 2.25
C ALA A 118 4.98 -10.93 3.11
N LEU A 119 6.31 -11.03 3.19
CA LEU A 119 7.14 -10.06 3.89
C LEU A 119 7.06 -8.68 3.24
N ALA A 120 7.16 -8.59 1.90
CA ALA A 120 6.97 -7.34 1.17
C ALA A 120 5.57 -6.74 1.40
N GLY A 121 4.55 -7.59 1.51
CA GLY A 121 3.18 -7.21 1.87
C GLY A 121 3.07 -6.54 3.24
N LEU A 122 3.85 -7.01 4.24
CA LEU A 122 3.88 -6.39 5.58
C LEU A 122 4.41 -4.96 5.54
N PHE A 123 5.44 -4.70 4.72
CA PHE A 123 5.97 -3.35 4.51
C PHE A 123 4.98 -2.44 3.76
N ALA A 124 4.03 -2.99 3.00
CA ALA A 124 3.03 -2.24 2.25
C ALA A 124 3.64 -1.10 1.40
N GLY A 125 4.80 -1.35 0.78
CA GLY A 125 5.53 -0.38 -0.03
C GLY A 125 6.34 0.67 0.75
N MET A 126 6.45 0.55 2.08
CA MET A 126 7.42 1.35 2.83
C MET A 126 8.85 0.91 2.53
N PRO A 127 9.81 1.85 2.44
CA PRO A 127 11.22 1.50 2.34
C PRO A 127 11.64 0.76 3.61
N HIS A 128 12.15 -0.46 3.47
CA HIS A 128 12.78 -1.19 4.56
C HIS A 128 14.17 -0.60 4.82
N ARG A 129 14.61 -0.57 6.09
CA ARG A 129 15.97 -0.09 6.40
C ARG A 129 17.01 -1.08 5.87
N ALA A 130 18.23 -0.58 5.64
CA ALA A 130 19.33 -1.29 4.94
C ALA A 130 19.78 -2.63 5.57
N HIS A 131 19.27 -2.99 6.75
CA HIS A 131 19.59 -4.26 7.39
C HIS A 131 18.75 -5.42 6.83
N TRP A 132 17.57 -5.18 6.25
CA TRP A 132 16.80 -6.24 5.58
C TRP A 132 17.47 -6.64 4.27
N PRO A 133 17.52 -7.95 3.93
CA PRO A 133 17.99 -8.37 2.61
C PRO A 133 17.11 -7.70 1.56
N SER A 134 17.71 -7.11 0.53
CA SER A 134 16.96 -6.56 -0.60
C SER A 134 16.04 -7.66 -1.15
N LEU A 135 14.74 -7.55 -0.92
CA LEU A 135 13.73 -8.54 -1.33
C LEU A 135 13.67 -8.71 -2.87
N THR A 136 14.37 -7.84 -3.61
CA THR A 136 14.56 -7.90 -5.06
C THR A 136 15.65 -8.86 -5.52
N ALA A 137 16.51 -9.39 -4.65
CA ALA A 137 17.65 -10.20 -5.07
C ALA A 137 17.32 -11.70 -5.34
N SER A 138 16.13 -12.19 -4.97
CA SER A 138 15.87 -13.64 -4.97
C SER A 138 15.18 -14.20 -6.22
N THR A 139 14.77 -13.36 -7.19
CA THR A 139 14.09 -13.84 -8.41
C THR A 139 14.99 -13.88 -9.66
N LEU A 140 16.24 -13.41 -9.58
CA LEU A 140 17.19 -13.43 -10.71
C LEU A 140 18.41 -14.35 -10.51
N ALA A 141 18.47 -15.08 -9.39
CA ALA A 141 19.59 -15.98 -9.09
C ALA A 141 19.32 -17.45 -9.44
N SER A 142 18.15 -17.78 -10.03
CA SER A 142 17.79 -19.17 -10.35
C SER A 142 17.53 -19.46 -11.84
N GLU A 143 17.75 -18.50 -12.75
CA GLU A 143 17.76 -18.71 -14.20
C GLU A 143 19.16 -18.42 -14.75
N GLY A 144 20.11 -19.28 -14.35
CA GLY A 144 21.51 -19.20 -14.74
C GLY A 144 22.15 -20.57 -14.72
N ALA A 145 21.53 -21.56 -15.37
CA ALA A 145 22.16 -22.83 -15.71
C ALA A 145 21.51 -23.39 -16.99
N ASP A 146 22.23 -23.23 -18.10
CA ASP A 146 22.30 -24.11 -19.26
C ASP A 146 21.01 -24.51 -20.00
N GLN A 147 20.70 -23.82 -21.12
CA GLN A 147 20.70 -24.40 -22.48
C GLN A 147 19.97 -23.52 -23.50
N GLU A 148 20.66 -23.19 -24.59
CA GLU A 148 20.10 -22.86 -25.91
C GLU A 148 20.98 -23.58 -26.96
N PRO A 149 20.56 -23.77 -28.22
CA PRO A 149 19.30 -24.33 -28.72
C PRO A 149 19.56 -25.53 -29.66
N SER A 150 18.53 -26.32 -29.98
CA SER A 150 18.59 -27.21 -31.16
C SER A 150 17.27 -27.23 -31.91
N ILE A 151 17.36 -26.87 -33.20
CA ILE A 151 16.26 -26.76 -34.15
C ILE A 151 16.19 -28.09 -34.94
N ALA A 152 14.95 -28.57 -35.13
CA ALA A 152 14.41 -29.26 -36.32
C ALA A 152 13.72 -30.60 -36.03
N GLY A 153 12.51 -30.76 -36.60
CA GLY A 153 12.06 -32.06 -37.11
C GLY A 153 10.63 -32.51 -36.80
N LEU A 154 9.69 -32.09 -37.66
CA LEU A 154 8.68 -32.91 -38.35
C LEU A 154 7.56 -33.68 -37.59
N ALA A 155 6.32 -33.37 -38.03
CA ALA A 155 5.19 -34.28 -38.35
C ALA A 155 4.54 -35.05 -37.18
N ASP A 156 3.26 -35.41 -37.15
CA ASP A 156 2.00 -35.21 -37.86
C ASP A 156 0.98 -35.99 -36.98
N THR A 157 -0.32 -35.90 -37.25
CA THR A 157 -1.40 -36.81 -36.81
C THR A 157 -2.40 -36.22 -35.81
N THR A 158 -3.43 -35.59 -36.39
CA THR A 158 -4.86 -35.85 -36.21
C THR A 158 -5.37 -36.44 -34.89
N ALA A 159 -6.31 -35.74 -34.23
CA ALA A 159 -7.69 -36.22 -34.02
C ALA A 159 -8.54 -35.21 -33.23
N SER A 160 -9.74 -34.95 -33.76
CA SER A 160 -10.93 -34.38 -33.12
C SER A 160 -12.01 -35.49 -33.18
N PRO A 161 -13.21 -35.42 -32.54
CA PRO A 161 -13.73 -34.70 -31.37
C PRO A 161 -14.45 -35.76 -30.41
N PRO A 162 -15.52 -35.53 -29.58
CA PRO A 162 -16.73 -34.73 -29.80
C PRO A 162 -17.24 -33.86 -28.61
N ALA A 163 -18.21 -33.03 -28.98
CA ALA A 163 -19.02 -32.15 -28.17
C ALA A 163 -19.89 -32.87 -27.13
N ILE A 164 -20.09 -32.23 -25.98
CA ILE A 164 -21.30 -32.39 -25.17
C ILE A 164 -21.85 -31.00 -24.87
N GLU A 165 -22.81 -30.59 -25.69
CA GLU A 165 -23.81 -29.60 -25.29
C GLU A 165 -24.67 -30.22 -24.19
N ARG A 166 -24.72 -29.58 -23.01
CA ARG A 166 -25.84 -29.82 -22.09
C ARG A 166 -26.38 -28.50 -21.57
N ARG A 167 -27.53 -28.15 -22.14
CA ARG A 167 -28.47 -27.12 -21.69
C ARG A 167 -28.65 -27.19 -20.16
N ALA A 168 -28.39 -26.08 -19.48
CA ALA A 168 -28.98 -25.77 -18.19
C ALA A 168 -29.61 -24.37 -18.30
N ARG A 169 -30.93 -24.34 -18.54
CA ARG A 169 -31.75 -23.17 -18.23
C ARG A 169 -31.88 -23.12 -16.71
N GLY A 170 -31.41 -22.05 -16.09
CA GLY A 170 -31.57 -21.84 -14.66
C GLY A 170 -31.09 -20.46 -14.24
N ARG A 171 -32.06 -19.57 -14.05
CA ARG A 171 -32.00 -18.37 -13.19
C ARG A 171 -30.83 -17.39 -13.42
N SER A 172 -31.15 -16.36 -14.20
CA SER A 172 -30.40 -15.10 -14.30
C SER A 172 -30.30 -14.43 -12.92
N THR A 173 -29.23 -14.69 -12.19
CA THR A 173 -28.65 -13.69 -11.30
C THR A 173 -27.75 -12.84 -12.17
N ARG A 174 -28.09 -11.56 -12.32
CA ARG A 174 -27.30 -10.53 -12.98
C ARG A 174 -25.91 -10.49 -12.33
N ARG A 175 -24.98 -11.29 -12.86
CA ARG A 175 -23.55 -11.23 -12.53
C ARG A 175 -23.09 -9.86 -13.02
N GLN A 176 -23.02 -8.88 -12.12
CA GLN A 176 -22.30 -7.64 -12.40
C GLN A 176 -20.90 -8.04 -12.85
N ALA A 177 -20.51 -7.62 -14.05
CA ALA A 177 -19.13 -7.68 -14.47
C ALA A 177 -18.29 -6.94 -13.41
N PRO A 178 -17.14 -7.48 -12.98
CA PRO A 178 -16.26 -6.73 -12.09
C PRO A 178 -15.96 -5.40 -12.78
N ALA A 179 -16.12 -4.29 -12.06
CA ALA A 179 -15.63 -3.01 -12.54
C ALA A 179 -14.12 -3.17 -12.78
N THR A 180 -13.70 -3.12 -14.05
CA THR A 180 -12.27 -3.13 -14.38
C THR A 180 -11.72 -1.81 -13.88
N PHE A 181 -10.99 -1.86 -12.76
CA PHE A 181 -10.27 -0.70 -12.26
C PHE A 181 -9.16 -0.36 -13.26
N PRO A 182 -8.97 0.93 -13.59
CA PRO A 182 -7.90 1.34 -14.49
C PRO A 182 -6.55 0.93 -13.89
N SER A 183 -5.67 0.37 -14.71
CA SER A 183 -4.30 0.06 -14.28
C SER A 183 -3.48 1.35 -14.12
N GLY A 184 -2.34 1.28 -13.43
CA GLY A 184 -1.40 2.41 -13.36
C GLY A 184 -0.94 2.89 -14.75
N ASN A 185 -0.84 1.98 -15.73
CA ASN A 185 -0.52 2.33 -17.12
C ASN A 185 -1.65 3.05 -17.85
N ASP A 186 -2.91 2.70 -17.56
CA ASP A 186 -4.07 3.39 -18.11
C ASP A 186 -4.12 4.83 -17.58
N LEU A 187 -3.96 5.00 -16.27
CA LEU A 187 -3.90 6.32 -15.63
C LEU A 187 -2.75 7.18 -16.15
N LEU A 188 -1.57 6.60 -16.38
CA LEU A 188 -0.42 7.31 -16.96
C LEU A 188 -0.70 7.73 -18.42
N THR A 189 -1.43 6.91 -19.17
CA THR A 189 -1.81 7.22 -20.55
C THR A 189 -2.83 8.36 -20.58
N GLU A 190 -3.88 8.27 -19.77
CA GLU A 190 -4.89 9.32 -19.62
C GLU A 190 -4.27 10.64 -19.15
N ALA A 191 -3.40 10.61 -18.14
CA ALA A 191 -2.71 11.80 -17.64
C ALA A 191 -1.87 12.46 -18.75
N ARG A 192 -1.19 11.67 -19.58
CA ARG A 192 -0.42 12.20 -20.71
C ARG A 192 -1.33 12.91 -21.72
N ASP A 193 -2.50 12.37 -21.99
CA ASP A 193 -3.46 12.98 -22.92
C ASP A 193 -4.09 14.25 -22.36
N ASP A 194 -4.43 14.25 -21.07
CA ASP A 194 -4.89 15.45 -20.37
C ASP A 194 -3.82 16.54 -20.34
N MET A 195 -2.54 16.21 -20.10
CA MET A 195 -1.44 17.19 -20.16
C MET A 195 -1.22 17.75 -21.58
N ARG A 196 -1.48 16.97 -22.63
CA ARG A 196 -1.38 17.41 -24.03
C ARG A 196 -2.47 18.39 -24.41
N SER A 197 -3.64 18.30 -23.78
CA SER A 197 -4.75 19.22 -24.05
C SER A 197 -4.41 20.68 -23.74
N GLY A 198 -3.52 20.91 -22.77
CA GLY A 198 -3.16 22.25 -22.30
C GLY A 198 -4.24 22.95 -21.47
N GLU A 199 -5.40 22.32 -21.26
CA GLU A 199 -6.46 22.87 -20.42
C GLU A 199 -6.03 22.84 -18.94
N PRO A 200 -6.15 23.97 -18.19
CA PRO A 200 -5.70 24.02 -16.79
C PRO A 200 -6.36 22.98 -15.88
N ASP A 201 -7.67 22.77 -16.03
CA ASP A 201 -8.43 21.81 -15.20
C ASP A 201 -8.02 20.36 -15.49
N ARG A 202 -7.80 20.03 -16.76
CA ARG A 202 -7.27 18.73 -17.17
C ARG A 202 -5.84 18.53 -16.71
N MET A 203 -5.03 19.59 -16.73
CA MET A 203 -3.66 19.54 -16.21
C MET A 203 -3.64 19.20 -14.71
N ALA A 204 -4.50 19.84 -13.91
CA ALA A 204 -4.64 19.50 -12.50
C ALA A 204 -5.06 18.03 -12.31
N ALA A 205 -6.10 17.59 -13.03
CA ALA A 205 -6.56 16.20 -13.00
C ALA A 205 -5.50 15.20 -13.49
N ALA A 206 -4.60 15.61 -14.39
CA ALA A 206 -3.49 14.78 -14.82
C ALA A 206 -2.49 14.54 -13.70
N PHE A 207 -2.17 15.55 -12.89
CA PHE A 207 -1.27 15.37 -11.74
C PHE A 207 -1.87 14.44 -10.69
N ASP A 208 -3.17 14.58 -10.41
CA ASP A 208 -3.87 13.66 -9.50
C ASP A 208 -3.82 12.20 -10.01
N ARG A 209 -4.02 12.01 -11.32
CA ARG A 209 -3.88 10.69 -11.95
C ARG A 209 -2.46 10.14 -11.88
N LEU A 210 -1.44 10.98 -12.06
CA LEU A 210 -0.05 10.53 -11.94
C LEU A 210 0.28 10.12 -10.49
N ALA A 211 -0.18 10.88 -9.49
CA ALA A 211 -0.04 10.51 -8.09
C ALA A 211 -0.71 9.15 -7.78
N LEU A 212 -1.93 8.95 -8.31
CA LEU A 212 -2.64 7.67 -8.17
C LEU A 212 -1.90 6.53 -8.89
N ALA A 213 -1.40 6.78 -10.09
CA ALA A 213 -0.68 5.79 -10.88
C ALA A 213 0.59 5.31 -10.16
N LEU A 214 1.36 6.23 -9.55
CA LEU A 214 2.53 5.89 -8.72
C LEU A 214 2.17 5.01 -7.51
N ARG A 215 0.99 5.23 -6.94
CA ARG A 215 0.50 4.45 -5.79
C ARG A 215 0.05 3.04 -6.20
N MET A 216 -0.48 2.89 -7.40
CA MET A 216 -0.95 1.61 -7.94
C MET A 216 0.19 0.77 -8.50
N ASP A 217 1.16 1.40 -9.17
CA ASP A 217 2.29 0.72 -9.80
C ASP A 217 3.56 1.58 -9.64
N PRO A 218 4.36 1.35 -8.58
CA PRO A 218 5.59 2.10 -8.36
C PRO A 218 6.62 1.95 -9.50
N ALA A 219 6.54 0.90 -10.33
CA ALA A 219 7.49 0.66 -11.42
C ALA A 219 7.39 1.72 -12.54
N ILE A 220 6.30 2.49 -12.60
CA ILE A 220 6.14 3.56 -13.59
C ILE A 220 6.89 4.84 -13.22
N ALA A 221 7.47 4.94 -12.02
CA ALA A 221 8.10 6.16 -11.51
C ALA A 221 9.10 6.83 -12.49
N PRO A 222 9.99 6.10 -13.20
CA PRO A 222 10.88 6.72 -14.19
C PRO A 222 10.11 7.47 -15.29
N ARG A 223 9.03 6.88 -15.79
CA ARG A 223 8.19 7.46 -16.86
C ARG A 223 7.43 8.69 -16.37
N VAL A 224 7.05 8.72 -15.10
CA VAL A 224 6.42 9.89 -14.47
C VAL A 224 7.42 11.03 -14.36
N VAL A 225 8.65 10.76 -13.88
CA VAL A 225 9.74 11.76 -13.83
C VAL A 225 9.96 12.40 -15.20
N ASP A 226 10.10 11.58 -16.25
CA ASP A 226 10.30 12.09 -17.62
C ASP A 226 9.15 13.00 -18.07
N LEU A 227 7.91 12.61 -17.75
CA LEU A 227 6.71 13.34 -18.15
C LEU A 227 6.60 14.72 -17.46
N VAL A 228 7.00 14.81 -16.18
CA VAL A 228 6.88 16.05 -15.39
C VAL A 228 8.20 16.82 -15.26
N THR A 229 9.29 16.36 -15.88
CA THR A 229 10.64 16.93 -15.66
C THR A 229 10.73 18.43 -15.94
N ARG A 230 10.03 18.92 -16.97
CA ARG A 230 10.02 20.35 -17.38
C ARG A 230 8.95 21.19 -16.69
N ARG A 231 8.15 20.59 -15.82
CA ARG A 231 7.02 21.22 -15.15
C ARG A 231 7.46 21.85 -13.84
N GLN A 232 6.86 23.00 -13.51
CA GLN A 232 7.18 23.83 -12.34
C GLN A 232 5.94 24.15 -11.51
N GLU A 233 4.78 23.69 -11.94
CA GLU A 233 3.53 23.75 -11.20
C GLU A 233 3.69 22.99 -9.87
N PRO A 234 3.21 23.49 -8.72
CA PRO A 234 3.39 22.82 -7.43
C PRO A 234 2.97 21.35 -7.42
N ALA A 235 1.82 21.04 -8.02
CA ALA A 235 1.33 19.67 -8.14
C ALA A 235 2.30 18.77 -8.92
N ALA A 236 2.90 19.27 -10.00
CA ALA A 236 3.91 18.55 -10.75
C ALA A 236 5.18 18.31 -9.94
N LEU A 237 5.59 19.29 -9.13
CA LEU A 237 6.76 19.19 -8.25
C LEU A 237 6.54 18.16 -7.13
N LEU A 238 5.34 18.11 -6.54
CA LEU A 238 4.96 17.07 -5.56
C LEU A 238 5.02 15.68 -6.18
N VAL A 239 4.38 15.49 -7.34
CA VAL A 239 4.40 14.21 -8.09
C VAL A 239 5.83 13.81 -8.45
N ARG A 240 6.68 14.76 -8.85
CA ARG A 240 8.10 14.52 -9.14
C ARG A 240 8.87 14.09 -7.89
N GLY A 241 8.61 14.72 -6.75
CA GLY A 241 9.17 14.34 -5.45
C GLY A 241 8.79 12.91 -5.08
N ASP A 242 7.52 12.54 -5.22
CA ASP A 242 7.04 11.18 -4.96
C ASP A 242 7.71 10.14 -5.85
N ALA A 243 7.85 10.45 -7.15
CA ALA A 243 8.53 9.56 -8.09
C ALA A 243 10.03 9.40 -7.74
N PHE A 244 10.73 10.48 -7.40
CA PHE A 244 12.13 10.39 -6.95
C PHE A 244 12.28 9.60 -5.65
N ARG A 245 11.36 9.78 -4.71
CA ARG A 245 11.33 9.03 -3.45
C ARG A 245 11.18 7.52 -3.71
N ILE A 246 10.28 7.12 -4.60
CA ILE A 246 10.10 5.72 -5.02
C ILE A 246 11.39 5.15 -5.64
N LEU A 247 12.12 5.97 -6.40
CA LEU A 247 13.39 5.59 -7.04
C LEU A 247 14.60 5.60 -6.09
N GLY A 248 14.42 5.90 -4.80
CA GLY A 248 15.52 6.01 -3.83
C GLY A 248 16.40 7.25 -4.03
N ARG A 249 15.95 8.24 -4.81
CA ARG A 249 16.66 9.49 -5.11
C ARG A 249 16.29 10.56 -4.09
N VAL A 250 16.73 10.36 -2.85
CA VAL A 250 16.28 11.13 -1.67
C VAL A 250 16.56 12.63 -1.82
N LEU A 251 17.76 13.00 -2.25
CA LEU A 251 18.15 14.42 -2.41
C LEU A 251 17.29 15.12 -3.47
N GLU A 252 17.02 14.45 -4.58
CA GLU A 252 16.17 15.01 -5.63
C GLU A 252 14.70 15.07 -5.22
N ALA A 253 14.23 14.13 -4.40
CA ALA A 253 12.89 14.18 -3.83
C ALA A 253 12.74 15.39 -2.89
N GLU A 254 13.67 15.57 -1.95
CA GLU A 254 13.70 16.73 -1.04
C GLU A 254 13.77 18.05 -1.81
N ALA A 255 14.63 18.15 -2.82
CA ALA A 255 14.73 19.33 -3.66
C ALA A 255 13.41 19.63 -4.40
N ALA A 256 12.71 18.59 -4.89
CA ALA A 256 11.42 18.75 -5.56
C ALA A 256 10.33 19.22 -4.59
N TYR A 257 10.24 18.65 -3.38
CA TYR A 257 9.28 19.07 -2.38
C TYR A 257 9.55 20.50 -1.87
N ALA A 258 10.81 20.87 -1.65
CA ALA A 258 11.20 22.22 -1.28
C ALA A 258 10.81 23.23 -2.38
N ALA A 259 11.02 22.88 -3.65
CA ALA A 259 10.59 23.72 -4.77
C ALA A 259 9.05 23.86 -4.82
N ALA A 260 8.30 22.79 -4.52
CA ALA A 260 6.84 22.82 -4.46
C ALA A 260 6.35 23.78 -3.37
N ALA A 261 6.93 23.69 -2.17
CA ALA A 261 6.62 24.58 -1.05
C ALA A 261 6.88 26.05 -1.41
N ALA A 262 8.05 26.35 -1.98
CA ALA A 262 8.40 27.71 -2.40
C ALA A 262 7.44 28.28 -3.46
N GLU A 263 6.94 27.46 -4.39
CA GLU A 263 5.97 27.92 -5.39
C GLU A 263 4.57 28.13 -4.79
N LEU A 264 4.14 27.28 -3.86
CA LEU A 264 2.88 27.51 -3.13
C LEU A 264 2.91 28.80 -2.32
N GLU A 265 4.02 29.06 -1.62
CA GLU A 265 4.22 30.33 -0.91
C GLU A 265 4.14 31.52 -1.88
N ARG A 266 4.81 31.47 -3.04
CA ARG A 266 4.71 32.52 -4.06
C ARG A 266 3.27 32.71 -4.55
N GLN A 267 2.51 31.63 -4.73
CA GLN A 267 1.11 31.71 -5.15
C GLN A 267 0.20 32.35 -4.10
N LEU A 268 0.41 32.04 -2.82
CA LEU A 268 -0.33 32.64 -1.72
C LEU A 268 -0.09 34.15 -1.65
N HIS A 269 1.17 34.59 -1.78
CA HIS A 269 1.50 36.02 -1.79
C HIS A 269 0.92 36.77 -2.99
N ARG A 270 0.71 36.12 -4.15
CA ARG A 270 0.08 36.74 -5.33
C ARG A 270 -1.43 36.90 -5.22
N ARG A 271 -2.08 36.26 -4.24
CA ARG A 271 -3.55 36.29 -4.07
C ARG A 271 -4.02 37.34 -3.05
N ILE A 272 -3.09 37.97 -2.34
CA ILE A 272 -3.32 39.06 -1.38
C ILE A 272 -3.11 40.39 -2.12
#